data_AF-A0A7V9KKN8-F1
#
_entry.id   AF-A0A7V9KKN8-F1
#
_cell.length_a   1.000
_cell.length_b   1.000
_cell.length_c   1.000
_cell.angle_alpha   90.00
_cell.angle_beta   90.00
_cell.angle_gamma   90.00
#
_symmetry.space_group_name_H-M   'P 1'
#
loop_
_entity.id
_entity.type
_entity.pdbx_description
1 polymer ?
#
loop_
_entity_poly.entity_id
_entity_poly.type
_entity_poly.pdbx_seq_one_letter_code
_entity_poly.pdbx_strand_id
1 'polypeptide(L)'
;MIDPPEAPATDELALVRRAAAGDLPAFEELVIRHADRLYAALRRFGLDDGEAQEVAQETFIRAWRALDRFEGRSQFFTWLYRIGFNEAHRRLGSRRSPVGAVPIDESGAHEVADHRPDPAAQAEQGEFLAALGMALREIPVDLRAPVVLRDVEG
;
A
#
# COMPACT_ATOMS: atom_id res chain seq x y z
N MET A 1 -4.15 -17.19 14.94
CA MET A 1 -3.12 -16.25 14.48
C MET A 1 -2.06 -17.06 13.77
N ILE A 2 -2.27 -17.32 12.48
CA ILE A 2 -1.28 -17.95 11.61
C ILE A 2 -0.77 -16.78 10.79
N ASP A 3 0.42 -16.29 11.12
CA ASP A 3 1.17 -15.47 10.18
C ASP A 3 1.39 -16.35 8.93
N PRO A 4 1.03 -15.89 7.72
CA PRO A 4 1.44 -16.60 6.52
C PRO A 4 2.97 -16.68 6.55
N PRO A 5 3.57 -17.81 6.15
CA PRO A 5 5.02 -17.97 6.19
C PRO A 5 5.65 -16.83 5.39
N GLU A 6 6.53 -16.04 6.03
CA GLU A 6 7.44 -15.17 5.29
C GLU A 6 8.19 -16.08 4.31
N ALA A 7 7.80 -16.02 3.04
CA ALA A 7 8.54 -16.72 2.00
C ALA A 7 9.99 -16.24 2.10
N PRO A 8 10.98 -17.14 2.01
CA PRO A 8 12.38 -16.76 2.18
C PRO A 8 12.69 -15.60 1.24
N ALA A 9 13.38 -14.55 1.71
CA ALA A 9 13.68 -13.34 0.92
C ALA A 9 14.30 -13.63 -0.46
N THR A 10 14.95 -14.79 -0.60
CA THR A 10 15.47 -15.33 -1.87
C THR A 10 14.37 -15.67 -2.89
N ASP A 11 13.23 -16.19 -2.44
CA ASP A 11 12.05 -16.48 -3.26
C ASP A 11 11.34 -15.19 -3.71
N GLU A 12 11.19 -14.21 -2.80
CA GLU A 12 10.62 -12.90 -3.13
C GLU A 12 11.45 -12.17 -4.21
N LEU A 13 12.77 -12.13 -4.04
CA LEU A 13 13.64 -11.49 -5.04
C LEU A 13 13.59 -12.19 -6.40
N ALA A 14 13.41 -13.51 -6.43
CA ALA A 14 13.25 -14.26 -7.66
C ALA A 14 11.92 -13.93 -8.37
N LEU A 15 10.82 -13.83 -7.62
CA LEU A 15 9.53 -13.37 -8.14
C LEU A 15 9.62 -11.95 -8.69
N VAL A 16 10.25 -11.04 -7.96
CA VAL A 16 10.46 -9.65 -8.39
C VAL A 16 11.25 -9.59 -9.71
N ARG A 17 12.32 -10.37 -9.85
CA ARG A 17 13.12 -10.41 -11.09
C ARG A 17 12.33 -10.95 -12.28
N ARG A 18 11.53 -12.00 -12.08
CA ARG A 18 10.64 -12.54 -13.12
C ARG A 18 9.58 -11.53 -13.52
N ALA A 19 8.93 -10.92 -12.53
CA ALA A 19 7.90 -9.91 -12.75
C ALA A 19 8.48 -8.67 -13.49
N ALA A 20 9.69 -8.22 -13.13
CA ALA A 20 10.40 -7.15 -13.84
C ALA A 20 10.71 -7.50 -15.32
N ALA A 21 10.84 -8.79 -15.64
CA ALA A 21 10.99 -9.28 -17.00
C ALA A 21 9.64 -9.47 -17.75
N GLY A 22 8.52 -9.08 -17.15
CA GLY A 22 7.18 -9.17 -17.74
C GLY A 22 6.41 -10.44 -17.41
N ASP A 23 6.88 -11.27 -16.47
CA ASP A 23 6.17 -12.46 -16.00
C ASP A 23 4.97 -12.05 -15.12
N LEU A 24 3.79 -11.96 -15.74
CA LEU A 24 2.55 -11.56 -15.06
C LEU A 24 2.19 -12.50 -13.89
N PRO A 25 2.24 -13.84 -14.02
CA PRO A 25 2.02 -14.74 -12.87
C PRO A 25 2.95 -14.49 -11.68
N ALA A 26 4.22 -14.14 -11.92
CA ALA A 26 5.14 -13.78 -10.84
C ALA A 26 4.72 -12.49 -10.13
N PHE A 27 4.13 -11.53 -10.86
CA PHE A 27 3.60 -10.32 -10.26
C PHE A 27 2.28 -10.54 -9.52
N GLU A 28 1.39 -11.39 -10.04
CA GLU A 28 0.17 -11.79 -9.34
C GLU A 28 0.49 -12.38 -7.96
N GLU A 29 1.52 -13.23 -7.87
CA GLU A 29 1.99 -13.77 -6.60
C GLU A 29 2.49 -12.66 -5.65
N LEU A 30 3.21 -11.66 -6.15
CA LEU A 30 3.62 -10.50 -5.34
C LEU A 30 2.39 -9.69 -4.87
N VAL A 31 1.37 -9.53 -5.70
CA VAL A 31 0.12 -8.85 -5.31
C VAL A 31 -0.55 -9.62 -4.17
N ILE A 32 -0.72 -10.94 -4.32
CA ILE A 32 -1.35 -11.80 -3.30
C ILE A 32 -0.59 -11.70 -1.97
N ARG A 33 0.75 -11.72 -2.00
CA ARG A 33 1.59 -11.65 -0.79
C ARG A 33 1.52 -10.32 -0.06
N HIS A 34 1.23 -9.22 -0.74
CA HIS A 34 1.39 -7.88 -0.18
C HIS A 34 0.10 -7.05 -0.11
N ALA A 35 -0.99 -7.47 -0.75
CA ALA A 35 -2.22 -6.70 -0.82
C ALA A 35 -2.80 -6.38 0.57
N ASP A 36 -2.98 -7.40 1.41
CA ASP A 36 -3.54 -7.23 2.75
C ASP A 36 -2.65 -6.34 3.63
N ARG A 37 -1.33 -6.54 3.55
CA ARG A 37 -0.34 -5.76 4.32
C ARG A 37 -0.31 -4.30 3.88
N LEU A 38 -0.38 -4.04 2.57
CA LEU A 38 -0.45 -2.68 2.02
C LEU A 38 -1.77 -2.00 2.41
N TYR A 39 -2.90 -2.69 2.26
CA TYR A 39 -4.21 -2.19 2.67
C TYR A 39 -4.24 -1.82 4.15
N ALA A 40 -3.74 -2.70 5.04
CA ALA A 40 -3.68 -2.43 6.47
C ALA A 40 -2.81 -1.19 6.77
N ALA A 41 -1.66 -1.05 6.09
CA ALA A 41 -0.79 0.11 6.23
C ALA A 41 -1.48 1.42 5.80
N LEU A 42 -2.22 1.40 4.69
CA LEU A 42 -2.98 2.55 4.18
C LEU A 42 -4.15 2.94 5.11
N ARG A 43 -4.84 1.95 5.69
CA ARG A 43 -5.87 2.17 6.72
C ARG A 43 -5.29 2.84 7.96
N ARG A 44 -4.14 2.36 8.46
CA ARG A 44 -3.43 2.97 9.60
C ARG A 44 -2.96 4.39 9.30
N PHE A 45 -2.56 4.64 8.05
CA PHE A 45 -2.15 5.97 7.62
C PHE A 45 -3.30 7.01 7.67
N GLY A 46 -4.54 6.54 7.52
CA GLY A 46 -5.75 7.33 7.75
C GLY A 46 -6.72 7.37 6.57
N LEU A 47 -6.58 6.46 5.60
CA LEU A 47 -7.58 6.26 4.56
C LEU A 47 -8.77 5.47 5.09
N ASP A 48 -9.96 5.76 4.55
CA ASP A 48 -11.14 4.90 4.77
C ASP A 48 -11.06 3.62 3.92
N ASP A 49 -12.15 2.83 3.88
CA ASP A 49 -12.16 1.48 3.31
C ASP A 49 -12.00 1.51 1.79
N GLY A 50 -12.92 2.21 1.13
CA GLY A 50 -12.90 2.37 -0.32
C GLY A 50 -11.62 3.09 -0.75
N GLU A 51 -11.17 4.08 0.01
CA GLU A 51 -9.91 4.75 -0.28
C GLU A 51 -8.69 3.85 -0.20
N ALA A 52 -8.56 3.06 0.86
CA ALA A 52 -7.42 2.16 1.01
C ALA A 52 -7.41 1.12 -0.12
N GLN A 53 -8.58 0.62 -0.53
CA GLN A 53 -8.71 -0.31 -1.64
C GLN A 53 -8.38 0.32 -2.99
N GLU A 54 -8.87 1.53 -3.27
CA GLU A 54 -8.52 2.29 -4.49
C GLU A 54 -7.01 2.58 -4.55
N VAL A 55 -6.44 3.08 -3.45
CA VAL A 55 -5.01 3.42 -3.38
C VAL A 55 -4.14 2.17 -3.48
N ALA A 56 -4.52 1.05 -2.86
CA ALA A 56 -3.79 -0.21 -2.99
C ALA A 56 -3.74 -0.69 -4.45
N GLN A 57 -4.88 -0.66 -5.15
CA GLN A 57 -4.95 -1.03 -6.57
C GLN A 57 -4.05 -0.14 -7.43
N GLU A 58 -4.18 1.19 -7.30
CA GLU A 58 -3.34 2.15 -8.04
C GLU A 58 -1.85 1.96 -7.71
N THR A 59 -1.52 1.61 -6.46
CA THR A 59 -0.15 1.30 -6.04
C THR A 59 0.41 0.10 -6.79
N PHE A 60 -0.33 -1.00 -6.92
CA PHE A 60 0.13 -2.17 -7.66
C PHE A 60 0.23 -1.89 -9.17
N ILE A 61 -0.69 -1.13 -9.75
CA ILE A 61 -0.59 -0.71 -11.16
C ILE A 61 0.69 0.09 -11.41
N ARG A 62 1.00 1.04 -10.51
CA ARG A 62 2.24 1.83 -10.57
C ARG A 62 3.47 0.98 -10.32
N ALA A 63 3.40 0.04 -9.38
CA ALA A 63 4.48 -0.89 -9.09
C ALA A 63 4.82 -1.72 -10.32
N TRP A 64 3.84 -2.32 -11.00
CA TRP A 64 4.07 -3.05 -12.26
C TRP A 64 4.81 -2.21 -13.31
N ARG A 65 4.38 -0.96 -13.50
CA ARG A 65 4.98 -0.03 -14.49
C ARG A 65 6.39 0.45 -14.15
N ALA A 66 6.79 0.37 -12.87
CA ALA A 66 8.08 0.86 -12.38
C ALA A 66 9.00 -0.26 -11.89
N LEU A 67 8.56 -1.52 -12.00
CA LEU A 67 9.24 -2.68 -11.43
C LEU A 67 10.62 -2.93 -12.05
N ASP A 68 10.77 -2.58 -13.34
CA ASP A 68 12.03 -2.59 -14.08
C ASP A 68 13.11 -1.70 -13.46
N ARG A 69 12.70 -0.67 -12.69
CA ARG A 69 13.60 0.26 -11.98
C ARG A 69 13.89 -0.15 -10.54
N PHE A 70 13.32 -1.27 -10.06
CA PHE A 70 13.58 -1.73 -8.71
C PHE A 70 14.97 -2.40 -8.62
N GLU A 71 15.88 -1.76 -7.90
CA GLU A 71 17.29 -2.17 -7.80
C GLU A 71 17.56 -3.22 -6.70
N GLY A 72 16.55 -3.64 -5.92
CA GLY A 72 16.74 -4.61 -4.84
C GLY A 72 17.58 -4.11 -3.65
N ARG A 73 17.74 -2.79 -3.49
CA ARG A 73 18.45 -2.17 -2.36
C ARG A 73 17.65 -2.11 -1.05
N SER A 74 16.37 -2.46 -1.11
CA SER A 74 15.46 -2.62 0.03
C SER A 74 14.63 -3.89 -0.17
N GLN A 75 13.85 -4.29 0.84
CA GLN A 75 12.78 -5.25 0.62
C GLN A 75 11.78 -4.70 -0.41
N PHE A 76 11.11 -5.60 -1.13
CA PHE A 76 10.10 -5.20 -2.12
C PHE A 76 8.96 -4.44 -1.44
N PHE A 77 8.50 -4.91 -0.28
CA PHE A 77 7.43 -4.26 0.46
C PHE A 77 7.77 -2.82 0.87
N THR A 78 8.99 -2.53 1.31
CA THR A 78 9.43 -1.18 1.63
C THR A 78 9.36 -0.24 0.41
N TRP A 79 9.69 -0.74 -0.78
CA TRP A 79 9.57 0.02 -2.02
C TRP A 79 8.11 0.22 -2.44
N LEU A 80 7.29 -0.83 -2.37
CA LEU A 80 5.84 -0.79 -2.63
C LEU A 80 5.12 0.19 -1.70
N TYR A 81 5.46 0.16 -0.41
CA TYR A 81 4.92 1.06 0.61
C TYR A 81 5.18 2.53 0.26
N ARG A 82 6.37 2.87 -0.24
CA ARG A 82 6.68 4.26 -0.65
C ARG A 82 5.81 4.74 -1.80
N ILE A 83 5.47 3.87 -2.75
CA ILE A 83 4.55 4.18 -3.84
C ILE A 83 3.15 4.46 -3.28
N GLY A 84 2.63 3.56 -2.45
CA GLY A 84 1.28 3.71 -1.87
C GLY A 84 1.16 4.86 -0.89
N PHE A 85 2.20 5.14 -0.11
CA PHE A 85 2.28 6.30 0.76
C PHE A 85 2.15 7.61 -0.03
N ASN A 86 2.89 7.76 -1.14
CA ASN A 86 2.81 8.97 -1.95
C ASN A 86 1.40 9.21 -2.49
N GLU A 87 0.71 8.14 -2.90
CA GLU A 87 -0.65 8.23 -3.39
C GLU A 87 -1.66 8.58 -2.28
N ALA A 88 -1.54 7.91 -1.13
CA ALA A 88 -2.35 8.22 0.04
C ALA A 88 -2.14 9.65 0.54
N HIS A 89 -0.88 10.11 0.55
CA HIS A 89 -0.52 11.47 0.93
C HIS A 89 -1.13 12.49 -0.02
N ARG A 90 -1.07 12.27 -1.34
CA ARG A 90 -1.72 13.12 -2.35
C ARG A 90 -3.23 13.24 -2.09
N ARG A 91 -3.90 12.11 -1.84
CA ARG A 91 -5.34 12.07 -1.59
C ARG A 91 -5.74 12.77 -0.29
N LEU A 92 -5.00 12.54 0.79
CA LEU A 92 -5.24 13.22 2.08
C LEU A 92 -4.86 14.71 2.07
N GLY A 93 -3.85 15.10 1.29
CA GLY A 93 -3.47 16.49 1.07
C GLY A 93 -4.54 17.28 0.31
N SER A 94 -5.15 16.66 -0.70
CA SER A 94 -6.29 17.24 -1.46
C SER A 94 -7.49 17.55 -0.55
N ARG A 95 -7.74 16.71 0.47
CA ARG A 95 -8.81 16.94 1.46
C ARG A 95 -8.58 18.16 2.35
N ARG A 96 -7.34 18.66 2.45
CA ARG A 96 -6.94 19.75 3.36
C ARG A 96 -6.75 21.11 2.69
N SER A 97 -6.88 21.25 1.37
CA SER A 97 -6.67 22.56 0.72
C SER A 97 -7.55 22.82 -0.50
N PRO A 98 -8.32 23.93 -0.53
CA PRO A 98 -8.72 24.61 -1.76
C PRO A 98 -7.63 25.55 -2.32
N VAL A 99 -6.41 25.59 -1.77
CA VAL A 99 -5.42 26.61 -2.16
C VAL A 99 -4.03 26.00 -2.36
N GLY A 100 -3.61 25.98 -3.63
CA GLY A 100 -2.19 25.93 -4.03
C GLY A 100 -1.49 24.58 -3.94
N ALA A 101 -1.85 23.62 -4.80
CA ALA A 101 -0.99 22.47 -5.08
C ALA A 101 -0.32 22.65 -6.46
N VAL A 102 1.00 22.60 -6.47
CA VAL A 102 1.86 22.63 -7.66
C VAL A 102 1.50 21.46 -8.59
N PRO A 103 1.32 21.69 -9.91
CA PRO A 103 0.91 20.62 -10.82
C PRO A 103 2.09 19.67 -11.05
N ILE A 104 1.89 18.38 -10.76
CA ILE A 104 2.72 17.32 -11.31
C ILE A 104 1.79 16.42 -12.11
N ASP A 105 1.81 16.71 -13.41
CA ASP A 105 1.40 15.91 -14.58
C ASP A 105 0.24 14.92 -14.40
N GLU A 106 -0.89 15.30 -14.99
CA GLU A 106 -2.08 14.50 -15.17
C GLU A 106 -1.86 13.44 -16.25
N SER A 107 -2.07 12.16 -15.92
CA SER A 107 -2.54 11.16 -16.88
C SER A 107 -3.09 9.92 -16.18
N GLY A 108 -4.40 9.70 -16.34
CA GLY A 108 -5.03 8.38 -16.26
C GLY A 108 -6.06 8.21 -15.15
N ALA A 109 -7.30 8.61 -15.42
CA ALA A 109 -8.48 8.11 -14.71
C ALA A 109 -8.81 6.70 -15.20
N HIS A 110 -9.01 5.72 -14.31
CA HIS A 110 -9.71 4.45 -14.59
C HIS A 110 -10.48 3.97 -13.35
N GLU A 111 -11.78 3.69 -13.53
CA GLU A 111 -12.66 3.00 -12.58
C GLU A 111 -12.30 1.50 -12.50
N VAL A 112 -12.23 0.90 -11.30
CA VAL A 112 -12.14 -0.57 -11.16
C VAL A 112 -12.91 -1.07 -9.93
N ALA A 113 -13.54 -2.23 -10.11
CA ALA A 113 -14.64 -2.85 -9.38
C ALA A 113 -14.30 -3.52 -8.02
N ASP A 114 -15.37 -3.75 -7.24
CA ASP A 114 -15.42 -4.25 -5.86
C ASP A 114 -15.09 -5.76 -5.74
N HIS A 115 -14.04 -6.08 -4.97
CA HIS A 115 -13.79 -7.41 -4.43
C HIS A 115 -13.74 -7.32 -2.90
N ARG A 116 -14.77 -7.83 -2.22
CA ARG A 116 -14.89 -7.86 -0.75
C ARG A 116 -14.59 -9.24 -0.16
N PRO A 117 -13.68 -9.36 0.82
CA PRO A 117 -13.54 -10.52 1.70
C PRO A 117 -14.40 -10.44 2.99
N ASP A 118 -14.49 -11.57 3.70
CA ASP A 118 -15.42 -12.02 4.77
C ASP A 118 -15.63 -11.07 6.00
N PRO A 119 -16.89 -10.81 6.46
CA PRO A 119 -17.21 -9.76 7.46
C PRO A 119 -16.79 -10.01 8.92
N ALA A 120 -16.61 -11.26 9.35
CA ALA A 120 -16.46 -11.56 10.79
C ALA A 120 -15.07 -11.20 11.35
N ALA A 121 -14.01 -11.38 10.56
CA ALA A 121 -12.65 -10.98 10.93
C ALA A 121 -12.43 -9.45 10.84
N GLN A 122 -13.28 -8.74 10.08
CA GLN A 122 -13.19 -7.28 9.89
C GLN A 122 -13.58 -6.48 11.14
N ALA A 123 -14.42 -7.01 12.02
CA ALA A 123 -14.96 -6.26 13.15
C ALA A 123 -13.92 -6.04 14.28
N GLU A 124 -13.26 -7.10 14.76
CA GLU A 124 -12.24 -6.99 15.82
C GLU A 124 -10.97 -6.26 15.36
N GLN A 125 -10.50 -6.53 14.13
CA GLN A 125 -9.41 -5.75 13.54
C GLN A 125 -9.82 -4.30 13.28
N GLY A 126 -11.06 -4.07 12.88
CA GLY A 126 -11.61 -2.75 12.59
C GLY A 126 -11.55 -1.81 13.80
N GLU A 127 -11.88 -2.29 14.99
CA GLU A 127 -11.85 -1.48 16.22
C GLU A 127 -10.42 -1.10 16.63
N PHE A 128 -9.48 -2.05 16.60
CA PHE A 128 -8.08 -1.78 16.93
C PHE A 128 -7.42 -0.84 15.90
N LEU A 129 -7.66 -1.09 14.60
CA LEU A 129 -7.16 -0.23 13.52
C LEU A 129 -7.81 1.16 13.54
N ALA A 130 -9.07 1.27 13.95
CA ALA A 130 -9.74 2.56 14.12
C ALA A 130 -9.12 3.35 15.27
N ALA A 131 -8.87 2.72 16.42
CA ALA A 131 -8.20 3.35 17.56
C ALA A 131 -6.77 3.79 17.23
N LEU A 132 -6.00 2.94 16.55
CA LEU A 132 -4.65 3.26 16.07
C LEU A 132 -4.66 4.39 15.03
N GLY A 133 -5.60 4.35 14.08
CA GLY A 133 -5.78 5.40 13.08
C GLY A 133 -6.27 6.74 13.67
N MET A 134 -6.98 6.72 14.81
CA MET A 134 -7.30 7.93 15.57
C MET A 134 -6.03 8.52 16.21
N ALA A 135 -5.20 7.70 16.86
CA ALA A 135 -3.96 8.14 17.48
C ALA A 135 -2.92 8.64 16.45
N LEU A 136 -2.77 7.94 15.32
CA LEU A 136 -1.90 8.37 14.22
C LEU A 136 -2.41 9.66 13.57
N ARG A 137 -3.72 9.97 13.66
CA ARG A 137 -4.28 11.22 13.12
C ARG A 137 -3.80 12.48 13.84
N GLU A 138 -3.34 12.36 15.07
CA GLU A 138 -2.74 13.46 15.85
C GLU A 138 -1.32 13.81 15.39
N ILE A 139 -0.68 12.90 14.65
CA ILE A 139 0.65 13.11 14.07
C ILE A 139 0.51 13.83 12.73
N PRO A 140 1.30 14.88 12.43
CA PRO A 140 1.39 15.46 11.09
C PRO A 140 1.62 14.39 10.02
N VAL A 141 0.96 14.52 8.87
CA VAL A 141 0.91 13.47 7.84
C VAL A 141 2.31 13.02 7.37
N ASP A 142 3.26 13.95 7.30
CA ASP A 142 4.64 13.69 6.90
C ASP A 142 5.41 12.80 7.89
N LEU A 143 5.01 12.80 9.16
CA LEU A 143 5.69 12.08 10.24
C LEU A 143 5.10 10.68 10.48
N ARG A 144 3.97 10.34 9.85
CA ARG A 144 3.32 9.02 10.01
C ARG A 144 4.03 7.92 9.23
N ALA A 145 4.71 8.26 8.13
CA ALA A 145 5.35 7.29 7.24
C ALA A 145 6.32 6.34 7.95
N PRO A 146 7.34 6.83 8.69
CA PRO A 146 8.29 5.94 9.37
C PRO A 146 7.64 5.15 10.52
N VAL A 147 6.59 5.68 11.16
CA VAL A 147 5.88 5.01 12.26
C VAL A 147 5.06 3.84 11.73
N VAL A 148 4.27 4.06 10.67
CA VAL A 148 3.44 3.02 10.05
C VAL A 148 4.30 1.95 9.39
N LEU A 149 5.39 2.33 8.72
CA LEU A 149 6.29 1.35 8.13
C LEU A 149 6.92 0.44 9.19
N ARG A 150 7.40 1.02 10.31
CA ARG A 150 7.99 0.23 11.41
C ARG A 150 6.98 -0.71 12.06
N ASP A 151 5.74 -0.27 12.26
CA ASP A 151 4.66 -1.09 12.83
C ASP A 151 4.27 -2.25 11.91
N VAL A 152 4.41 -2.07 10.60
CA VAL A 152 4.10 -3.09 9.59
C VAL A 152 5.29 -4.02 9.33
N GLU A 153 6.53 -3.58 9.57
CA GLU A 153 7.78 -4.38 9.49
C GLU A 153 8.18 -5.06 10.81
N GLY A 154 7.49 -4.75 11.92
CA GLY A 154 7.80 -5.23 13.27
C GLY A 154 7.16 -6.55 13.64
#